data_AF-V5SJZ8-F1
#
_entry.id   AF-V5SJZ8-F1
#
_cell.length_a   1.000
_cell.length_b   1.000
_cell.length_c   1.000
_cell.angle_alpha   90.00
_cell.angle_beta   90.00
_cell.angle_gamma   90.00
#
_symmetry.space_group_name_H-M   'P 1'
#
loop_
_entity.id
_entity.type
_entity.pdbx_description
1 polymer ?
#
loop_
_entity_poly.entity_id
_entity_poly.type
_entity_poly.pdbx_seq_one_letter_code
_entity_poly.pdbx_strand_id
1 'polypeptide(L)'
;MEASFTLSFLAGVVATTAGLLVSWITSRAFADKVLRELIVSKPDGRKETISVRSSDDAVEIAKRITDALEFEQMIKDSLERILKSGELHRGNNADFVITRGDKHVVLEAKLTPESLTHAAIEQYLADVHGAARLLLVTPKETEGLLLPSVIERLRTGDVVHLTVSEGNVDTQLKQALAKI
;
A
#
# COMPACT_ATOMS: atom_id res chain seq x y z
N MET A 1 -33.71 27.27 -3.12
CA MET A 1 -34.35 26.29 -4.01
C MET A 1 -33.24 25.69 -4.83
N GLU A 2 -32.86 24.47 -4.47
CA GLU A 2 -31.79 23.68 -5.10
C GLU A 2 -32.23 23.17 -6.48
N ALA A 3 -31.27 23.10 -7.40
CA ALA A 3 -31.19 22.10 -8.47
C ALA A 3 -29.78 22.25 -9.10
N SER A 4 -28.83 21.39 -8.75
CA SER A 4 -28.56 20.12 -9.43
C SER A 4 -28.11 20.32 -10.88
N PHE A 5 -26.79 20.37 -11.09
CA PHE A 5 -26.20 20.19 -12.42
C PHE A 5 -25.36 18.90 -12.42
N THR A 6 -25.89 17.96 -13.17
CA THR A 6 -25.39 16.63 -13.54
C THR A 6 -23.96 16.68 -14.09
N LEU A 7 -23.05 15.96 -13.43
CA LEU A 7 -21.71 15.67 -13.95
C LEU A 7 -21.74 14.30 -14.65
N SER A 8 -21.86 14.34 -15.98
CA SER A 8 -21.84 13.17 -16.84
C SER A 8 -20.54 13.13 -17.64
N PHE A 9 -19.77 12.05 -17.43
CA PHE A 9 -18.86 11.42 -18.39
C PHE A 9 -17.65 12.24 -18.89
N LEU A 10 -16.54 12.13 -18.15
CA LEU A 10 -15.23 11.92 -18.80
C LEU A 10 -14.91 10.42 -18.73
N ALA A 11 -15.32 9.70 -19.78
CA ALA A 11 -14.95 8.31 -20.02
C ALA A 11 -13.52 8.27 -20.55
N GLY A 12 -12.68 7.39 -19.97
CA GLY A 12 -11.37 7.08 -20.55
C GLY A 12 -10.50 6.16 -19.70
N VAL A 13 -10.53 6.29 -18.37
CA VAL A 13 -9.74 5.45 -17.43
C VAL A 13 -10.54 5.21 -16.13
N VAL A 14 -11.81 4.82 -16.25
CA VAL A 14 -12.70 4.51 -15.10
C VAL A 14 -13.26 3.08 -15.20
N ALA A 15 -12.60 2.21 -15.97
CA ALA A 15 -13.08 0.87 -16.25
C ALA A 15 -12.32 -0.22 -15.46
N THR A 16 -12.18 -0.06 -14.13
CA THR A 16 -12.04 -1.19 -13.17
C THR A 16 -12.06 -0.79 -11.68
N THR A 17 -12.31 0.46 -11.29
CA THR A 17 -12.52 0.81 -9.88
C THR A 17 -13.96 0.58 -9.46
N ALA A 18 -14.32 -0.70 -9.29
CA ALA A 18 -15.53 -1.07 -8.56
C ALA A 18 -15.50 -0.39 -7.17
N GLY A 19 -16.56 0.33 -6.79
CA GLY A 19 -16.99 0.53 -5.40
C GLY A 19 -16.01 1.05 -4.35
N LEU A 20 -15.35 2.20 -4.55
CA LEU A 20 -14.70 2.90 -3.42
C LEU A 20 -15.74 3.70 -2.62
N LEU A 21 -16.18 3.14 -1.49
CA LEU A 21 -16.95 3.86 -0.47
C LEU A 21 -15.97 4.62 0.43
N VAL A 22 -15.82 5.93 0.20
CA VAL A 22 -15.10 6.82 1.11
C VAL A 22 -16.02 7.15 2.29
N SER A 23 -15.87 6.42 3.40
CA SER A 23 -16.66 6.67 4.61
C SER A 23 -15.77 7.20 5.73
N TRP A 24 -16.11 8.41 6.20
CA TRP A 24 -15.57 9.10 7.38
C TRP A 24 -14.07 9.42 7.38
N ILE A 25 -13.76 10.69 7.10
CA ILE A 25 -12.45 11.32 7.27
C ILE A 25 -12.20 11.52 8.76
N THR A 26 -11.41 10.67 9.40
CA THR A 26 -10.93 10.92 10.77
C THR A 26 -9.56 11.58 10.71
N SER A 27 -9.51 12.91 10.86
CA SER A 27 -8.25 13.67 10.91
C SER A 27 -7.52 13.44 12.24
N ARG A 28 -6.39 12.72 12.22
CA ARG A 28 -5.36 12.84 13.26
C ARG A 28 -4.26 13.77 12.73
N ALA A 29 -4.16 14.96 13.30
CA ALA A 29 -3.15 15.94 12.90
C ALA A 29 -1.81 15.57 13.56
N PHE A 30 -0.82 15.18 12.76
CA PHE A 30 0.57 15.13 13.23
C PHE A 30 1.13 16.55 13.17
N ALA A 31 1.47 17.08 14.35
CA ALA A 31 2.01 18.43 14.53
C ALA A 31 3.42 18.51 13.92
N ASP A 32 3.48 18.84 12.63
CA ASP A 32 4.44 19.78 12.01
C ASP A 32 4.34 19.80 10.47
N LYS A 33 3.57 18.88 9.86
CA LYS A 33 3.19 18.95 8.44
C LYS A 33 1.75 18.47 8.32
N VAL A 34 0.91 19.31 7.74
CA VAL A 34 -0.56 19.26 7.78
C VAL A 34 -1.12 18.08 6.92
N LEU A 35 -0.74 16.85 7.25
CA LEU A 35 -1.21 15.61 6.64
C LEU A 35 -2.49 15.14 7.35
N ARG A 36 -3.49 14.74 6.57
CA ARG A 36 -4.71 14.07 7.01
C ARG A 36 -4.64 12.61 6.56
N GLU A 37 -5.09 11.72 7.42
CA GLU A 37 -5.30 10.33 7.09
C GLU A 37 -6.71 10.15 6.54
N LEU A 38 -6.82 9.54 5.36
CA LEU A 38 -8.07 9.10 4.76
C LEU A 38 -8.17 7.59 4.91
N ILE A 39 -9.27 7.13 5.48
CA ILE A 39 -9.58 5.70 5.53
C ILE A 39 -10.49 5.39 4.35
N VAL A 40 -9.96 4.61 3.40
CA VAL A 40 -10.67 4.21 2.19
C VAL A 40 -11.08 2.76 2.33
N SER A 41 -12.37 2.46 2.10
CA SER A 41 -12.84 1.08 2.05
C SER A 41 -12.63 0.53 0.63
N LYS A 42 -11.85 -0.54 0.52
CA LYS A 42 -11.62 -1.29 -0.71
C LYS A 42 -12.84 -2.17 -1.04
N PRO A 43 -12.98 -2.62 -2.30
CA PRO A 43 -14.11 -3.46 -2.73
C PRO A 43 -14.18 -4.82 -2.03
N ASP A 44 -13.05 -5.29 -1.49
CA ASP A 44 -12.93 -6.50 -0.69
C ASP A 44 -13.27 -6.29 0.80
N GLY A 45 -13.67 -5.08 1.20
CA GLY A 45 -14.03 -4.72 2.57
C GLY A 45 -12.86 -4.29 3.45
N ARG A 46 -11.60 -4.35 2.95
CA ARG A 46 -10.44 -3.86 3.70
C ARG A 46 -10.44 -2.34 3.78
N LYS A 47 -9.77 -1.83 4.81
CA LYS A 47 -9.54 -0.40 4.99
C LYS A 47 -8.08 -0.08 4.68
N GLU A 48 -7.86 0.93 3.87
CA GLU A 48 -6.53 1.48 3.62
C GLU A 48 -6.45 2.90 4.15
N THR A 49 -5.33 3.21 4.79
CA THR A 49 -5.04 4.56 5.27
C THR A 49 -4.14 5.26 4.26
N ILE A 50 -4.59 6.40 3.75
CA ILE A 50 -3.86 7.20 2.77
C ILE A 50 -3.58 8.57 3.38
N SER A 51 -2.32 8.97 3.42
CA SER A 51 -1.93 10.33 3.83
C SER A 51 -2.10 11.30 2.68
N VAL A 52 -2.90 12.35 2.92
CA VAL A 52 -3.11 13.48 2.00
C VAL A 52 -2.76 14.77 2.71
N ARG A 53 -2.42 15.84 1.99
CA ARG A 53 -2.23 17.15 2.64
C ARG A 53 -3.59 17.80 2.86
N SER A 54 -3.74 18.60 3.91
CA SER A 54 -5.03 19.31 4.12
C SER A 54 -5.31 20.38 3.07
N SER A 55 -4.29 20.78 2.30
CA SER A 55 -4.43 21.66 1.15
C SER A 55 -4.86 20.91 -0.11
N ASP A 56 -4.76 19.58 -0.13
CA ASP A 56 -5.08 18.80 -1.32
C ASP A 56 -6.58 18.92 -1.62
N ASP A 57 -6.92 19.21 -2.88
CA ASP A 57 -8.30 19.27 -3.31
C ASP A 57 -8.88 17.86 -3.59
N ALA A 58 -10.18 17.78 -3.88
CA ALA A 58 -10.85 16.50 -4.11
C ALA A 58 -10.28 15.73 -5.31
N VAL A 59 -9.76 16.42 -6.33
CA VAL A 59 -9.17 15.81 -7.53
C VAL A 59 -7.80 15.23 -7.18
N GLU A 60 -6.98 15.97 -6.43
CA GLU A 60 -5.68 15.52 -5.95
C GLU A 60 -5.81 14.33 -4.99
N ILE A 61 -6.79 14.37 -4.08
CA ILE A 61 -7.12 13.25 -3.21
C ILE A 61 -7.51 12.02 -4.02
N ALA A 62 -8.44 12.15 -4.97
CA ALA A 62 -8.87 11.06 -5.82
C ALA A 62 -7.69 10.47 -6.61
N LYS A 63 -6.83 11.32 -7.16
CA LYS A 63 -5.62 10.89 -7.85
C LYS A 63 -4.69 10.09 -6.94
N ARG A 64 -4.40 10.56 -5.73
CA ARG A 64 -3.55 9.82 -4.77
C ARG A 64 -4.12 8.44 -4.43
N ILE A 65 -5.44 8.33 -4.30
CA ILE A 65 -6.11 7.06 -4.06
C ILE A 65 -5.92 6.14 -5.27
N THR A 66 -6.17 6.64 -6.47
CA THR A 66 -5.97 5.89 -7.72
C THR A 66 -4.52 5.43 -7.86
N ASP A 67 -3.54 6.33 -7.72
CA ASP A 67 -2.12 6.03 -7.84
C ASP A 67 -1.69 4.94 -6.82
N ALA A 68 -2.23 4.97 -5.60
CA ALA A 68 -1.95 3.96 -4.58
C ALA A 68 -2.49 2.57 -4.95
N LEU A 69 -3.73 2.51 -5.46
CA LEU A 69 -4.35 1.27 -5.91
C LEU A 69 -3.68 0.70 -7.17
N GLU A 70 -3.32 1.57 -8.11
CA GLU A 70 -2.59 1.19 -9.32
C GLU A 70 -1.20 0.65 -8.97
N PHE A 71 -0.50 1.28 -8.02
CA PHE A 71 0.78 0.79 -7.52
C PHE A 71 0.65 -0.60 -6.89
N GLU A 72 -0.33 -0.80 -6.00
CA GLU A 72 -0.59 -2.12 -5.41
C GLU A 72 -0.90 -3.17 -6.48
N GLN A 73 -1.77 -2.84 -7.44
CA GLN A 73 -2.12 -3.75 -8.53
C GLN A 73 -0.92 -4.09 -9.41
N MET A 74 -0.05 -3.13 -9.72
CA MET A 74 1.20 -3.37 -10.43
C MET A 74 2.09 -4.36 -9.66
N ILE A 75 2.23 -4.20 -8.35
CA ILE A 75 2.98 -5.16 -7.51
C ILE A 75 2.33 -6.55 -7.56
N LYS A 76 1.00 -6.64 -7.47
CA LYS A 76 0.27 -7.90 -7.60
C LYS A 76 0.58 -8.61 -8.91
N ASP A 77 0.41 -7.90 -10.02
CA ASP A 77 0.62 -8.46 -11.35
C ASP A 77 2.07 -8.93 -11.53
N SER A 78 3.04 -8.15 -11.04
CA SER A 78 4.44 -8.53 -11.01
C SER A 78 4.68 -9.80 -10.18
N LEU A 79 4.09 -9.91 -8.99
CA LEU A 79 4.20 -11.10 -8.15
C LEU A 79 3.62 -12.33 -8.86
N GLU A 80 2.41 -12.22 -9.42
CA GLU A 80 1.76 -13.30 -10.17
C GLU A 80 2.62 -13.77 -11.35
N ARG A 81 3.32 -12.86 -12.04
CA ARG A 81 4.25 -13.20 -13.12
C ARG A 81 5.51 -13.93 -12.64
N ILE A 82 6.11 -13.51 -11.52
CA ILE A 82 7.43 -14.01 -11.10
C ILE A 82 7.35 -15.21 -10.14
N LEU A 83 6.22 -15.41 -9.46
CA LEU A 83 6.01 -16.53 -8.54
C LEU A 83 5.80 -17.82 -9.35
N LYS A 84 6.90 -18.51 -9.64
CA LYS A 84 6.88 -19.83 -10.30
C LYS A 84 6.44 -20.97 -9.36
N SER A 85 6.60 -20.77 -8.06
CA SER A 85 6.21 -21.69 -7.00
C SER A 85 5.87 -20.91 -5.73
N GLY A 86 4.95 -21.48 -4.96
CA GLY A 86 4.35 -20.84 -3.79
C GLY A 86 2.95 -20.30 -4.07
N GLU A 87 2.26 -19.96 -3.00
CA GLU A 87 0.91 -19.42 -3.03
C GLU A 87 0.96 -17.92 -2.72
N LEU A 88 0.36 -17.13 -3.61
CA LEU A 88 0.07 -15.72 -3.36
C LEU A 88 -1.38 -15.63 -2.89
N HIS A 89 -1.59 -15.15 -1.67
CA HIS A 89 -2.92 -14.86 -1.17
C HIS A 89 -2.97 -13.45 -0.59
N ARG A 90 -4.19 -12.95 -0.42
CA ARG A 90 -4.43 -11.69 0.27
C ARG A 90 -4.24 -11.87 1.77
N GLY A 91 -3.52 -10.95 2.40
CA GLY A 91 -3.46 -10.86 3.87
C GLY A 91 -4.74 -10.26 4.45
N ASN A 92 -4.95 -10.49 5.75
CA ASN A 92 -6.07 -9.88 6.48
C ASN A 92 -5.80 -8.39 6.72
N ASN A 93 -4.56 -8.05 7.07
CA ASN A 93 -4.10 -6.70 7.35
C ASN A 93 -3.14 -6.19 6.27
N ALA A 94 -2.27 -7.05 5.73
CA ALA A 94 -1.30 -6.73 4.70
C ALA A 94 -1.83 -6.97 3.29
N ASP A 95 -1.29 -6.26 2.29
CA ASP A 95 -1.73 -6.38 0.89
C ASP A 95 -1.62 -7.80 0.35
N PHE A 96 -0.49 -8.47 0.63
CA PHE A 96 -0.25 -9.84 0.17
C PHE A 96 0.52 -10.67 1.18
N VAL A 97 0.33 -11.99 1.11
CA VAL A 97 1.16 -12.98 1.78
C VAL A 97 1.62 -13.99 0.73
N ILE A 98 2.92 -14.23 0.73
CA ILE A 98 3.58 -15.22 -0.12
C ILE A 98 3.97 -16.40 0.76
N THR A 99 3.46 -17.59 0.44
CA THR A 99 3.80 -18.83 1.14
C THR A 99 4.61 -19.76 0.24
N ARG A 100 5.78 -20.19 0.73
CA ARG A 100 6.71 -21.09 0.02
C ARG A 100 7.24 -22.15 0.98
N GLY A 101 6.59 -23.31 0.99
CA GLY A 101 6.84 -24.32 2.03
C GLY A 101 6.48 -23.75 3.39
N ASP A 102 7.38 -23.86 4.37
CA ASP A 102 7.18 -23.35 5.73
C ASP A 102 7.57 -21.85 5.89
N LYS A 103 7.96 -21.20 4.78
CA LYS A 103 8.33 -19.78 4.78
C LYS A 103 7.16 -18.92 4.37
N HIS A 104 6.96 -17.85 5.12
CA HIS A 104 5.96 -16.84 4.83
C HIS A 104 6.62 -15.46 4.72
N VAL A 105 6.26 -14.73 3.67
CA VAL A 105 6.64 -13.34 3.48
C VAL A 105 5.37 -12.53 3.40
N VAL A 106 5.20 -11.61 4.34
CA VAL A 106 4.14 -10.61 4.30
C VAL A 106 4.63 -9.47 3.42
N LEU A 107 3.80 -8.96 2.53
CA LEU A 107 4.15 -7.87 1.63
C LEU A 107 3.13 -6.75 1.77
N GLU A 108 3.64 -5.53 1.93
CA GLU A 108 2.85 -4.31 1.92
C GLU A 108 3.38 -3.37 0.84
N ALA A 109 2.50 -2.95 -0.08
CA ALA A 109 2.83 -1.96 -1.09
C ALA A 109 2.32 -0.59 -0.64
N LYS A 110 3.22 0.40 -0.52
CA LYS A 110 2.86 1.75 -0.11
C LYS A 110 3.47 2.78 -1.04
N LEU A 111 2.59 3.55 -1.68
CA LEU A 111 2.98 4.71 -2.47
C LEU A 111 3.64 5.78 -1.59
N THR A 112 3.17 5.96 -0.35
CA THR A 112 3.70 6.93 0.62
C THR A 112 3.95 6.26 1.98
N PRO A 113 5.20 5.91 2.31
CA PRO A 113 5.50 5.19 3.56
C PRO A 113 5.47 6.06 4.82
N GLU A 114 5.24 7.38 4.69
CA GLU A 114 5.17 8.34 5.81
C GLU A 114 4.02 8.06 6.77
N SER A 115 3.04 7.23 6.38
CA SER A 115 1.92 6.79 7.22
C SER A 115 2.19 5.48 7.97
N LEU A 116 3.32 4.84 7.72
CA LEU A 116 3.57 3.49 8.22
C LEU A 116 4.00 3.52 9.70
N THR A 117 3.02 3.37 10.57
CA THR A 117 3.24 3.31 12.02
C THR A 117 3.76 1.94 12.48
N HIS A 118 4.35 1.91 13.67
CA HIS A 118 4.75 0.66 14.32
C HIS A 118 3.57 -0.31 14.51
N ALA A 119 2.42 0.21 14.90
CA ALA A 119 1.21 -0.60 15.09
C ALA A 119 0.72 -1.24 13.78
N ALA A 120 0.84 -0.54 12.65
CA ALA A 120 0.51 -1.10 11.34
C ALA A 120 1.44 -2.27 10.98
N ILE A 121 2.75 -2.13 11.22
CA ILE A 121 3.73 -3.21 10.97
C ILE A 121 3.41 -4.45 11.82
N GLU A 122 3.09 -4.26 13.10
CA GLU A 122 2.67 -5.39 13.98
C GLU A 122 1.43 -6.09 13.45
N GLN A 123 0.43 -5.32 12.98
CA GLN A 123 -0.79 -5.89 12.40
C GLN A 123 -0.49 -6.69 11.13
N TYR A 124 0.42 -6.21 10.28
CA TYR A 124 0.83 -6.94 9.08
C TYR A 124 1.54 -8.25 9.43
N LEU A 125 2.48 -8.23 10.38
CA LEU A 125 3.19 -9.43 10.81
C LEU A 125 2.27 -10.44 11.51
N ALA A 126 1.17 -9.98 12.11
CA ALA A 126 0.17 -10.84 12.73
C ALA A 126 -0.67 -11.65 11.71
N ASP A 127 -0.61 -11.34 10.41
CA ASP A 127 -1.33 -12.10 9.38
C ASP A 127 -0.86 -13.54 9.24
N VAL A 128 0.36 -13.84 9.68
CA VAL A 128 0.94 -15.17 9.53
C VAL A 128 1.57 -15.65 10.83
N HIS A 129 1.23 -16.88 11.23
CA HIS A 129 1.88 -17.53 12.36
C HIS A 129 3.27 -18.03 11.95
N GLY A 130 4.33 -17.55 12.62
CA GLY A 130 5.70 -17.98 12.41
C GLY A 130 6.69 -16.82 12.30
N ALA A 131 7.93 -17.11 11.89
CA ALA A 131 8.97 -16.10 11.66
C ALA A 131 8.77 -15.42 10.29
N ALA A 132 7.64 -14.74 10.12
CA ALA A 132 7.36 -13.96 8.92
C ALA A 132 8.19 -12.67 8.92
N ARG A 133 8.72 -12.29 7.75
CA ARG A 133 9.28 -10.94 7.52
C ARG A 133 8.29 -10.12 6.70
N LEU A 134 8.25 -8.83 6.97
CA LEU A 134 7.51 -7.87 6.16
C LEU A 134 8.42 -7.33 5.05
N LEU A 135 8.05 -7.57 3.80
CA LEU A 135 8.61 -6.89 2.63
C LEU A 135 7.79 -5.63 2.36
N LEU A 136 8.31 -4.47 2.77
CA LEU A 136 7.71 -3.17 2.45
C LEU A 136 8.19 -2.74 1.08
N VAL A 137 7.27 -2.57 0.14
CA VAL A 137 7.56 -2.15 -1.24
C VAL A 137 7.09 -0.72 -1.45
N THR A 138 7.98 0.17 -1.87
CA THR A 138 7.65 1.57 -2.15
C THR A 138 8.23 2.03 -3.49
N PRO A 139 7.71 3.08 -4.11
CA PRO A 139 8.34 3.69 -5.28
C PRO A 139 9.71 4.29 -4.91
N LYS A 140 10.65 4.27 -5.85
CA LYS A 140 11.99 4.85 -5.65
C LYS A 140 11.95 6.34 -5.31
N GLU A 141 10.95 7.07 -5.79
CA GLU A 141 10.73 8.49 -5.55
C GLU A 141 10.45 8.79 -4.06
N THR A 142 10.14 7.76 -3.27
CA THR A 142 9.85 7.86 -1.82
C THR A 142 11.00 7.38 -0.94
N GLU A 143 12.17 7.11 -1.53
CA GLU A 143 13.38 6.78 -0.79
C GLU A 143 13.72 7.90 0.20
N GLY A 144 13.93 7.53 1.48
CA GLY A 144 14.20 8.48 2.56
C GLY A 144 12.96 9.04 3.28
N LEU A 145 11.75 8.68 2.87
CA LEU A 145 10.50 9.09 3.54
C LEU A 145 10.02 8.10 4.63
N LEU A 146 10.89 7.16 5.04
CA LEU A 146 10.56 6.20 6.08
C LEU A 146 10.54 6.87 7.46
N LEU A 147 9.50 6.58 8.24
CA LEU A 147 9.45 7.00 9.64
C LEU A 147 10.56 6.31 10.45
N PRO A 148 11.07 6.94 11.54
CA PRO A 148 12.07 6.35 12.42
C PRO A 148 11.71 4.95 12.94
N SER A 149 10.42 4.70 13.21
CA SER A 149 9.91 3.40 13.65
C SER A 149 10.11 2.29 12.61
N VAL A 150 10.01 2.62 11.32
CA VAL A 150 10.26 1.68 10.23
C VAL A 150 11.76 1.41 10.12
N ILE A 151 12.57 2.47 10.26
CA ILE A 151 14.05 2.36 10.22
C ILE A 151 14.56 1.46 11.35
N GLU A 152 13.97 1.53 12.54
CA GLU A 152 14.32 0.62 13.64
C GLU A 152 14.01 -0.84 13.29
N ARG A 153 12.84 -1.12 12.73
CA ARG A 153 12.42 -2.46 12.28
C ARG A 153 13.26 -3.00 11.11
N LEU A 154 13.82 -2.13 10.27
CA LEU A 154 14.81 -2.51 9.26
C LEU A 154 16.10 -3.02 9.90
N ARG A 155 16.50 -2.48 11.06
CA ARG A 155 17.71 -2.91 11.77
C ARG A 155 17.52 -4.26 12.47
N THR A 156 16.32 -4.55 12.98
CA THR A 156 16.01 -5.84 13.60
C THR A 156 15.85 -6.96 12.57
N GLY A 157 15.59 -6.60 11.30
CA GLY A 157 15.41 -7.54 10.20
C GLY A 157 13.97 -8.08 10.08
N ASP A 158 13.04 -7.57 10.89
CA ASP A 158 11.61 -7.89 10.81
C ASP A 158 10.99 -7.29 9.54
N VAL A 159 11.54 -6.16 9.09
CA VAL A 159 11.15 -5.49 7.85
C VAL A 159 12.32 -5.52 6.87
N VAL A 160 12.01 -5.76 5.60
CA VAL A 160 12.89 -5.57 4.45
C VAL A 160 12.25 -4.50 3.58
N HIS A 161 12.95 -3.39 3.33
CA HIS A 161 12.46 -2.34 2.45
C HIS A 161 13.00 -2.54 1.04
N LEU A 162 12.11 -2.49 0.07
CA LEU A 162 12.41 -2.55 -1.35
C LEU A 162 11.83 -1.30 -2.03
N THR A 163 12.71 -0.49 -2.61
CA THR A 163 12.31 0.55 -3.54
C THR A 163 12.26 0.00 -4.96
N VAL A 164 11.15 0.20 -5.67
CA VAL A 164 10.98 -0.22 -7.07
C VAL A 164 10.90 0.96 -8.02
N SER A 165 11.32 0.75 -9.26
CA SER A 165 11.11 1.68 -10.38
C SER A 165 10.21 1.02 -11.41
N GLU A 166 9.27 1.76 -12.03
CA GLU A 166 8.25 1.20 -12.93
C GLU A 166 8.79 0.26 -14.02
N GLY A 167 10.00 0.49 -14.52
CA GLY A 167 10.62 -0.37 -15.55
C GLY A 167 11.31 -1.65 -15.03
N ASN A 168 11.45 -1.84 -13.72
CA ASN A 168 12.30 -2.89 -13.14
C ASN A 168 11.63 -3.70 -12.02
N VAL A 169 10.33 -3.51 -11.81
CA VAL A 169 9.55 -4.09 -10.69
C VAL A 169 9.75 -5.60 -10.58
N ASP A 170 9.54 -6.36 -11.67
CA ASP A 170 9.67 -7.83 -11.69
C ASP A 170 11.06 -8.30 -11.25
N THR A 171 12.11 -7.67 -11.80
CA THR A 171 13.51 -8.01 -11.49
C THR A 171 13.84 -7.70 -10.04
N GLN A 172 13.42 -6.54 -9.55
CA GLN A 172 13.69 -6.07 -8.19
C GLN A 172 12.95 -6.92 -7.15
N LEU A 173 11.67 -7.21 -7.36
CA LEU A 173 10.89 -8.11 -6.51
C LEU A 173 11.51 -9.52 -6.48
N LYS A 174 11.89 -10.05 -7.65
CA LYS A 174 12.52 -11.37 -7.73
C LYS A 174 13.84 -11.44 -6.95
N GLN A 175 14.68 -10.40 -7.05
CA GLN A 175 15.93 -10.31 -6.30
C GLN A 175 15.71 -10.17 -4.80
N ALA A 176 14.70 -9.41 -4.38
CA ALA A 176 14.35 -9.24 -2.97
C ALA A 176 13.85 -10.56 -2.36
N LEU A 177 12.90 -11.22 -3.03
CA LEU A 177 12.32 -12.48 -2.58
C LEU A 177 13.33 -13.64 -2.55
N ALA A 178 14.42 -13.57 -3.34
CA ALA A 178 15.49 -14.57 -3.28
C ALA A 178 16.39 -14.44 -2.04
N LYS A 179 16.36 -13.30 -1.34
CA LYS A 179 17.18 -13.01 -0.15
C LYS A 179 16.44 -13.28 1.17
N ILE A 180 15.15 -13.64 1.10
CA ILE A 180 14.26 -13.92 2.23
C ILE A 180 13.98 -15.44 2.27
#